data_AF-A0A8T5ELH6-F1
#
_entry.id   AF-A0A8T5ELH6-F1
#
_cell.length_a   1.000
_cell.length_b   1.000
_cell.length_c   1.000
_cell.angle_alpha   90.00
_cell.angle_beta   90.00
_cell.angle_gamma   90.00
#
_symmetry.space_group_name_H-M   'P 1'
#
loop_
_entity.id
_entity.type
_entity.pdbx_description
1 polymer ?
#
loop_
_entity_poly.entity_id
_entity_poly.type
_entity_poly.pdbx_seq_one_letter_code
_entity_poly.pdbx_strand_id
1 'polypeptide(L)'
;MVFRRGNPALNPEHFRGGMAAERMTLDGTINKTLALLGLIAVTGTLAYSISSQSPGMSSLLMIGGGLGGFILALVIMFTRPANPQVLISMYALLQGLFIGAFSFVIENYYLGGNEGIVFQALIATAAVFVTMLTLYRFRVIKPTEKYVLAVVSMAGAIMMVYLINFVMSMLGTGIPFLHSSGPIGIGISVVFT
;
A
#
# COMPACT_ATOMS: atom_id res chain seq x y z
N MET A 1 29.43 22.64 9.59
CA MET A 1 30.14 21.97 8.49
C MET A 1 29.09 21.48 7.49
N VAL A 2 29.04 22.10 6.32
CA VAL A 2 28.00 21.85 5.30
C VAL A 2 28.34 20.56 4.57
N PHE A 3 27.53 19.51 4.75
CA PHE A 3 27.61 18.29 3.95
C PHE A 3 27.17 18.60 2.51
N ARG A 4 28.14 18.93 1.64
CA ARG A 4 27.91 19.04 0.20
C ARG A 4 28.00 17.64 -0.41
N ARG A 5 26.92 16.87 -0.35
CA ARG A 5 26.82 15.62 -1.13
C ARG A 5 26.44 15.99 -2.56
N GLY A 6 27.11 15.41 -3.55
CA GLY A 6 26.77 15.54 -4.98
C GLY A 6 25.45 14.88 -5.38
N ASN A 7 24.66 14.40 -4.41
CA ASN A 7 23.35 13.82 -4.65
C ASN A 7 22.30 14.96 -4.65
N PRO A 8 21.66 15.26 -5.80
CA PRO A 8 20.64 16.30 -5.89
C PRO A 8 19.46 16.08 -4.93
N ALA A 9 19.20 14.83 -4.51
CA ALA A 9 18.16 14.50 -3.52
C ALA A 9 18.48 14.91 -2.06
N LEU A 10 19.75 15.20 -1.74
CA LEU A 10 20.22 15.52 -0.38
C LEU A 10 20.79 16.95 -0.27
N ASN A 11 20.49 17.81 -1.24
CA ASN A 11 21.04 19.16 -1.25
C ASN A 11 20.43 20.01 -0.09
N PRO A 12 21.26 20.63 0.79
CA PRO A 12 20.84 21.38 1.99
C PRO A 12 19.90 22.56 1.72
N GLU A 13 19.89 23.10 0.51
CA GLU A 13 18.94 24.14 0.09
C GLU A 13 17.48 23.69 0.23
N HIS A 14 17.19 22.40 0.02
CA HIS A 14 15.83 21.84 0.16
C HIS A 14 15.38 21.66 1.63
N PHE A 15 16.31 21.72 2.58
CA PHE A 15 16.03 21.59 4.01
C PHE A 15 15.98 22.95 4.72
N ARG A 16 16.26 24.05 3.99
CA ARG A 16 16.02 25.40 4.48
C ARG A 16 14.51 25.65 4.42
N GLY A 17 13.84 25.39 5.54
CA GLY A 17 12.44 25.72 5.74
C GLY A 17 12.22 27.22 5.52
N GLY A 18 11.82 27.59 4.30
CA GLY A 18 11.50 28.96 3.96
C GLY A 18 10.32 29.46 4.80
N MET A 19 10.44 30.68 5.32
CA MET A 19 9.39 31.38 6.07
C MET A 19 8.06 31.58 5.29
N ALA A 20 8.00 31.15 4.02
CA ALA A 20 6.83 31.17 3.14
C ALA A 20 6.30 29.77 2.75
N ALA A 21 6.82 28.70 3.34
CA ALA A 21 6.31 27.35 3.10
C ALA A 21 5.04 27.11 3.95
N GLU A 22 3.92 26.88 3.27
CA GLU A 22 2.67 26.42 3.88
C GLU A 22 2.97 25.21 4.79
N ARG A 23 2.69 25.36 6.09
CA ARG A 23 2.99 24.30 7.07
C ARG A 23 1.98 23.17 6.88
N MET A 24 2.48 21.93 6.84
CA MET A 24 1.64 20.74 6.74
C MET A 24 0.62 20.70 7.89
N THR A 25 -0.67 20.83 7.56
CA THR A 25 -1.77 20.69 8.53
C THR A 25 -2.30 19.27 8.54
N LEU A 26 -2.81 18.84 9.70
CA LEU A 26 -3.42 17.52 9.85
C LEU A 26 -4.66 17.38 8.94
N ASP A 27 -5.51 18.41 8.92
CA ASP A 27 -6.70 18.45 8.06
C ASP A 27 -6.36 18.49 6.57
N GLY A 28 -5.32 19.24 6.17
CA GLY A 28 -4.84 19.28 4.80
C GLY A 28 -4.27 17.93 4.34
N THR A 29 -3.59 17.22 5.24
CA THR A 29 -3.05 15.88 4.99
C THR A 29 -4.18 14.87 4.81
N ILE A 30 -5.16 14.86 5.72
CA ILE A 30 -6.32 13.97 5.65
C ILE A 30 -7.06 14.15 4.32
N ASN A 31 -7.38 15.38 3.95
CA ASN A 31 -8.11 15.66 2.71
C ASN A 31 -7.32 15.24 1.46
N LYS A 32 -6.01 15.51 1.41
CA LYS A 32 -5.17 15.08 0.28
C LYS A 32 -5.04 13.56 0.21
N THR A 33 -4.86 12.86 1.33
CA THR A 33 -4.81 11.39 1.36
C THR A 33 -6.13 10.77 0.92
N LEU A 34 -7.28 11.30 1.39
CA LEU A 34 -8.60 10.83 0.97
C LEU A 34 -8.84 11.06 -0.52
N ALA A 35 -8.47 12.23 -1.05
CA ALA A 35 -8.61 12.52 -2.47
C ALA A 35 -7.79 11.56 -3.34
N LEU A 36 -6.54 11.29 -2.95
CA LEU A 36 -5.66 10.37 -3.67
C LEU A 36 -6.14 8.92 -3.58
N LEU A 37 -6.54 8.47 -2.39
CA LEU A 37 -7.05 7.12 -2.18
C LEU A 37 -8.35 6.89 -2.95
N GLY A 38 -9.28 7.85 -2.91
CA GLY A 38 -10.51 7.81 -3.69
C GLY A 38 -10.24 7.75 -5.20
N LEU A 39 -9.27 8.51 -5.68
CA LEU A 39 -8.88 8.50 -7.09
C LEU A 39 -8.27 7.15 -7.51
N ILE A 40 -7.43 6.52 -6.68
CA ILE A 40 -6.93 5.15 -6.91
C ILE A 40 -8.07 4.13 -6.90
N ALA A 41 -9.03 4.25 -5.98
CA ALA A 41 -10.17 3.33 -5.89
C ALA A 41 -11.06 3.42 -7.14
N VAL A 42 -11.34 4.63 -7.63
CA VAL A 42 -12.10 4.84 -8.87
C VAL A 42 -11.35 4.27 -10.08
N THR A 43 -10.06 4.56 -10.24
CA THR A 43 -9.32 4.02 -11.40
C THR A 43 -9.09 2.52 -11.31
N GLY A 44 -8.91 1.98 -10.11
CA GLY A 44 -8.79 0.54 -9.87
C GLY A 44 -10.07 -0.23 -10.20
N THR A 45 -11.22 0.27 -9.75
CA THR A 45 -12.52 -0.34 -10.09
C THR A 45 -12.84 -0.24 -11.58
N LEU A 46 -12.53 0.89 -12.23
CA LEU A 46 -12.67 1.03 -13.68
C LEU A 46 -11.75 0.07 -14.43
N ALA A 47 -10.48 -0.03 -14.04
CA ALA A 47 -9.54 -0.96 -14.66
C ALA A 47 -9.96 -2.42 -14.50
N TYR A 48 -10.52 -2.78 -13.34
CA TYR A 48 -11.09 -4.10 -13.10
C TYR A 48 -12.28 -4.38 -14.03
N SER A 49 -13.21 -3.41 -14.15
CA SER A 49 -14.38 -3.52 -15.03
C SER A 49 -14.03 -3.58 -16.53
N ILE A 50 -12.99 -2.86 -16.96
CA ILE A 50 -12.49 -2.95 -18.34
C ILE A 50 -11.82 -4.31 -18.57
N SER A 51 -11.04 -4.78 -17.59
CA SER A 51 -10.35 -6.08 -17.67
C SER A 51 -11.32 -7.26 -17.70
N SER A 52 -12.46 -7.17 -17.00
CA SER A 52 -13.50 -8.20 -17.02
C SER A 52 -14.25 -8.30 -18.34
N GLN A 53 -14.43 -7.17 -19.05
CA GLN A 53 -15.05 -7.15 -20.37
C GLN A 53 -14.08 -7.52 -21.50
N SER A 54 -12.79 -7.24 -21.33
CA SER A 54 -11.77 -7.46 -22.35
C SER A 54 -10.47 -7.99 -21.74
N PRO A 55 -10.34 -9.32 -21.59
CA PRO A 55 -9.15 -9.95 -20.99
C PRO A 55 -7.84 -9.57 -21.69
N GLY A 56 -7.89 -9.32 -23.01
CA GLY A 56 -6.72 -8.87 -23.79
C GLY A 56 -6.21 -7.47 -23.43
N MET A 57 -7.05 -6.62 -22.83
CA MET A 57 -6.65 -5.27 -22.39
C MET A 57 -6.01 -5.27 -20.99
N SER A 58 -6.22 -6.35 -20.22
CA SER A 58 -5.72 -6.47 -18.85
C SER A 58 -4.18 -6.45 -18.78
N SER A 59 -3.51 -7.19 -19.66
CA SER A 59 -2.04 -7.20 -19.72
C SER A 59 -1.47 -5.83 -20.13
N LEU A 60 -2.17 -5.11 -21.02
CA LEU A 60 -1.76 -3.80 -21.50
C LEU A 60 -1.92 -2.72 -20.42
N LEU A 61 -3.01 -2.77 -19.64
CA LEU A 61 -3.24 -1.89 -18.50
C LEU A 61 -2.29 -2.18 -17.34
N MET A 62 -1.95 -3.45 -17.11
CA MET A 62 -0.98 -3.85 -16.09
C MET A 62 0.44 -3.37 -16.47
N ILE A 63 0.89 -3.63 -17.69
CA ILE A 63 2.24 -3.20 -18.12
C ILE A 63 2.29 -1.68 -18.25
N GLY A 64 1.28 -1.05 -18.84
CA GLY A 64 1.21 0.39 -19.03
C GLY A 64 1.06 1.17 -17.72
N GLY A 65 0.21 0.72 -16.81
CA GLY A 65 0.05 1.31 -15.48
C GLY A 65 1.27 1.09 -14.60
N GLY A 66 1.87 -0.11 -14.64
CA GLY A 66 3.05 -0.46 -13.87
C GLY A 66 4.30 0.31 -14.31
N LEU A 67 4.62 0.28 -15.61
CA LEU A 67 5.75 1.04 -16.16
C LEU A 67 5.52 2.54 -16.09
N GLY A 68 4.32 3.02 -16.44
CA GLY A 68 3.96 4.44 -16.38
C GLY A 68 4.05 4.98 -14.96
N GLY A 69 3.50 4.26 -13.99
CA GLY A 69 3.58 4.59 -12.57
C GLY A 69 5.02 4.57 -12.06
N PHE A 70 5.82 3.57 -12.45
CA PHE A 70 7.23 3.47 -12.05
C PHE A 70 8.07 4.63 -12.59
N ILE A 71 7.92 4.97 -13.88
CA ILE A 71 8.62 6.11 -14.49
C ILE A 71 8.21 7.41 -13.81
N LEU A 72 6.92 7.63 -13.57
CA LEU A 72 6.45 8.82 -12.87
C LEU A 72 6.99 8.91 -11.43
N ALA A 73 7.08 7.78 -10.72
CA ALA A 73 7.68 7.76 -9.39
C ALA A 73 9.16 8.18 -9.42
N LEU A 74 9.92 7.70 -10.42
CA LEU A 74 11.31 8.12 -10.61
C LEU A 74 11.41 9.61 -10.95
N VAL A 75 10.57 10.11 -11.86
CA VAL A 75 10.53 11.53 -12.23
C VAL A 75 10.22 12.40 -11.01
N ILE A 76 9.21 12.04 -10.21
CA ILE A 76 8.85 12.79 -8.99
C ILE A 76 10.03 12.78 -7.99
N MET A 77 10.71 11.65 -7.85
CA MET A 77 11.85 11.50 -6.93
C MET A 77 13.03 12.38 -7.32
N PHE A 78 13.34 12.48 -8.62
CA PHE A 78 14.48 13.26 -9.12
C PHE A 78 14.17 14.73 -9.34
N THR A 79 12.98 15.07 -9.82
CA THR A 79 12.60 16.45 -10.18
C THR A 79 12.10 17.25 -8.98
N ARG A 80 11.58 16.63 -7.91
CA ARG A 80 11.01 17.28 -6.70
C ARG A 80 10.31 18.62 -7.01
N PRO A 81 9.26 18.62 -7.86
CA PRO A 81 8.62 19.85 -8.31
C PRO A 81 8.01 20.63 -7.14
N ALA A 82 8.05 21.96 -7.21
CA ALA A 82 7.46 22.85 -6.22
C ALA A 82 5.93 22.65 -6.06
N ASN A 83 5.25 22.20 -7.12
CA ASN A 83 3.82 21.87 -7.12
C ASN A 83 3.61 20.39 -7.51
N PRO A 84 3.77 19.44 -6.57
CA PRO A 84 3.72 18.01 -6.89
C PRO A 84 2.29 17.48 -7.10
N GLN A 85 1.25 18.30 -6.87
CA GLN A 85 -0.13 17.83 -6.81
C GLN A 85 -0.64 17.20 -8.12
N VAL A 86 -0.28 17.77 -9.28
CA VAL A 86 -0.70 17.23 -10.59
C VAL A 86 0.01 15.90 -10.89
N LEU A 87 1.31 15.82 -10.63
CA LEU A 87 2.10 14.61 -10.88
C LEU A 87 1.68 13.47 -9.95
N ILE A 88 1.37 13.77 -8.67
CA ILE A 88 0.89 12.78 -7.72
C ILE A 88 -0.50 12.27 -8.11
N SER A 89 -1.40 13.13 -8.58
CA SER A 89 -2.71 12.68 -9.09
C SER A 89 -2.57 11.79 -10.32
N MET A 90 -1.68 12.13 -11.27
CA MET A 90 -1.38 11.27 -12.42
C MET A 90 -0.78 9.92 -12.00
N TYR A 91 0.14 9.94 -11.04
CA TYR A 91 0.71 8.72 -10.48
C TYR A 91 -0.38 7.84 -9.84
N ALA A 92 -1.29 8.44 -9.07
CA ALA A 92 -2.40 7.75 -8.45
C ALA A 92 -3.39 7.15 -9.48
N LEU A 93 -3.64 7.84 -10.60
CA LEU A 93 -4.44 7.28 -11.70
C LEU A 93 -3.79 6.02 -12.27
N LEU A 94 -2.50 6.10 -12.63
CA LEU A 94 -1.74 4.99 -13.23
C LEU A 94 -1.59 3.81 -12.27
N GLN A 95 -1.38 4.09 -10.98
CA GLN A 95 -1.31 3.02 -9.99
C GLN A 95 -2.65 2.31 -9.81
N GLY A 96 -3.78 3.03 -9.78
CA GLY A 96 -5.07 2.37 -9.74
C GLY A 96 -5.31 1.50 -10.98
N LEU A 97 -4.93 1.96 -12.18
CA LEU A 97 -5.00 1.15 -13.40
C LEU A 97 -4.17 -0.14 -13.29
N PHE A 98 -2.95 -0.04 -12.76
CA PHE A 98 -2.07 -1.19 -12.52
C PHE A 98 -2.70 -2.19 -11.56
N ILE A 99 -3.09 -1.73 -10.37
CA ILE A 99 -3.61 -2.59 -9.30
C ILE A 99 -4.93 -3.24 -9.72
N GLY A 100 -5.82 -2.52 -10.40
CA GLY A 100 -7.09 -3.06 -10.89
C GLY A 100 -6.91 -4.17 -11.92
N ALA A 101 -6.03 -3.97 -12.91
CA ALA A 101 -5.71 -4.98 -13.91
C ALA A 101 -4.96 -6.18 -13.29
N PHE A 102 -3.99 -5.92 -12.41
CA PHE A 102 -3.25 -6.96 -11.69
C PHE A 102 -4.16 -7.84 -10.83
N SER A 103 -5.13 -7.24 -10.15
CA SER A 103 -6.11 -7.97 -9.35
C SER A 103 -6.96 -8.92 -10.21
N PHE A 104 -7.39 -8.47 -11.39
CA PHE A 104 -8.12 -9.31 -12.34
C PHE A 104 -7.26 -10.48 -12.86
N VAL A 105 -5.98 -10.23 -13.19
CA VAL A 105 -5.06 -11.29 -13.61
C VAL A 105 -4.92 -12.33 -12.51
N ILE A 106 -4.73 -11.93 -11.25
CA ILE A 106 -4.62 -12.87 -10.14
C ILE A 106 -5.91 -13.68 -9.98
N GLU A 107 -7.08 -13.03 -10.01
CA GLU A 107 -8.36 -13.70 -9.81
C GLU A 107 -8.66 -14.74 -10.90
N ASN A 108 -8.30 -14.45 -12.15
CA ASN A 108 -8.53 -15.37 -13.26
C ASN A 108 -7.48 -16.49 -13.35
N TYR A 109 -6.20 -16.16 -13.17
CA TYR A 109 -5.11 -17.14 -13.36
C TYR A 109 -4.87 -18.02 -12.13
N TYR A 110 -5.05 -17.49 -10.91
CA TYR A 110 -4.75 -18.22 -9.67
C TYR A 110 -6.00 -18.75 -8.94
N LEU A 111 -7.15 -18.08 -9.05
CA LEU A 111 -8.35 -18.37 -8.23
C LEU A 111 -9.53 -18.93 -9.05
N GLY A 112 -9.36 -19.15 -10.35
CA GLY A 112 -10.39 -19.74 -11.22
C GLY A 112 -11.63 -18.87 -11.44
N GLY A 113 -11.55 -17.56 -11.19
CA GLY A 113 -12.57 -16.56 -11.53
C GLY A 113 -13.83 -16.51 -10.66
N ASN A 114 -13.91 -17.32 -9.59
CA ASN A 114 -15.14 -17.44 -8.78
C ASN A 114 -15.04 -16.82 -7.38
N GLU A 115 -13.83 -16.47 -6.94
CA GLU A 115 -13.60 -15.99 -5.58
C GLU A 115 -13.34 -14.49 -5.61
N GLY A 116 -14.37 -13.69 -5.27
CA GLY A 116 -14.30 -12.24 -5.11
C GLY A 116 -13.46 -11.79 -3.90
N ILE A 117 -12.33 -12.49 -3.63
CA ILE A 117 -11.39 -12.24 -2.54
C ILE A 117 -10.80 -10.84 -2.68
N VAL A 118 -10.54 -10.38 -3.90
CA VAL A 118 -10.02 -9.04 -4.16
C VAL A 118 -10.96 -7.97 -3.60
N PHE A 119 -12.25 -8.10 -3.86
CA PHE A 119 -13.25 -7.13 -3.39
C PHE A 119 -13.39 -7.16 -1.87
N GLN A 120 -13.36 -8.35 -1.25
CA GLN A 120 -13.36 -8.49 0.20
C GLN A 120 -12.12 -7.86 0.84
N ALA A 121 -10.93 -8.10 0.28
CA ALA A 121 -9.68 -7.53 0.76
C ALA A 121 -9.66 -5.99 0.64
N LEU A 122 -10.23 -5.45 -0.45
CA LEU A 122 -10.37 -4.02 -0.66
C LEU A 122 -11.30 -3.37 0.37
N ILE A 123 -12.46 -3.99 0.64
CA ILE A 123 -13.38 -3.51 1.68
C ILE A 123 -12.71 -3.56 3.05
N ALA A 124 -12.03 -4.66 3.38
CA ALA A 124 -11.34 -4.81 4.67
C ALA A 124 -10.28 -3.72 4.88
N THR A 125 -9.44 -3.47 3.88
CA THR A 125 -8.41 -2.42 3.94
C THR A 125 -9.02 -1.01 4.02
N ALA A 126 -10.07 -0.74 3.25
CA ALA A 126 -10.80 0.53 3.34
C ALA A 126 -11.46 0.74 4.71
N ALA A 127 -12.05 -0.31 5.29
CA ALA A 127 -12.68 -0.26 6.60
C ALA A 127 -11.65 0.01 7.70
N VAL A 128 -10.50 -0.66 7.68
CA VAL A 128 -9.40 -0.39 8.63
C VAL A 128 -8.89 1.05 8.47
N PHE A 129 -8.72 1.52 7.24
CA PHE A 129 -8.28 2.89 7.00
C PHE A 129 -9.28 3.92 7.56
N VAL A 130 -10.57 3.78 7.26
CA VAL A 130 -11.62 4.71 7.71
C VAL A 130 -11.77 4.69 9.23
N THR A 131 -11.75 3.51 9.83
CA THR A 131 -11.83 3.38 11.30
C THR A 131 -10.65 4.08 11.97
N MET A 132 -9.43 3.84 11.48
CA MET A 132 -8.24 4.45 12.06
C MET A 132 -8.18 5.97 11.83
N LEU A 133 -8.56 6.44 10.63
CA LEU A 133 -8.67 7.87 10.32
C LEU A 133 -9.64 8.56 11.30
N THR A 134 -10.79 7.94 11.55
CA THR A 134 -11.82 8.46 12.45
C THR A 134 -11.33 8.51 13.89
N LEU A 135 -10.67 7.45 14.36
CA LEU A 135 -10.08 7.38 15.70
C LEU A 135 -8.97 8.43 15.91
N TYR A 136 -8.13 8.66 14.89
CA TYR A 136 -7.11 9.70 14.91
C TYR A 136 -7.72 11.11 14.88
N ARG A 137 -8.77 11.34 14.10
CA ARG A 137 -9.47 12.64 14.04
C ARG A 137 -10.11 13.00 15.39
N PHE A 138 -10.76 12.04 16.04
CA PHE A 138 -11.32 12.23 17.39
C PHE A 138 -10.26 12.22 18.50
N ARG A 139 -8.97 12.02 18.16
CA ARG A 139 -7.84 11.95 19.11
C ARG A 139 -8.05 10.95 20.24
N VAL A 140 -8.85 9.90 20.00
CA VAL A 140 -9.13 8.83 20.97
C VAL A 140 -7.86 7.99 21.19
N ILE A 141 -7.10 7.75 20.13
CA ILE A 141 -5.85 7.00 20.17
C ILE A 141 -4.69 7.97 19.94
N LYS A 142 -3.80 8.06 20.93
CA LYS A 142 -2.51 8.76 20.80
C LYS A 142 -1.41 7.71 20.68
N PRO A 143 -0.58 7.73 19.63
CA PRO A 143 0.52 6.79 19.50
C PRO A 143 1.57 7.14 20.54
N THR A 144 1.60 6.37 21.64
CA THR A 144 2.64 6.45 22.65
C THR A 144 3.81 5.54 22.27
N GLU A 145 5.01 5.83 22.77
CA GLU A 145 6.19 4.98 22.52
C GLU A 145 5.94 3.53 22.93
N LYS A 146 5.22 3.30 24.04
CA LYS A 146 4.84 1.96 24.51
C LYS A 146 3.88 1.24 23.55
N TYR A 147 2.92 1.96 22.97
CA TYR A 147 2.01 1.40 21.97
C TYR A 147 2.75 1.01 20.69
N VAL A 148 3.63 1.88 20.20
CA VAL A 148 4.44 1.60 19.01
C VAL A 148 5.38 0.42 19.25
N LEU A 149 6.06 0.37 20.41
CA LEU A 149 6.93 -0.75 20.78
C LEU A 149 6.15 -2.07 20.81
N ALA A 150 4.96 -2.09 21.42
CA ALA A 150 4.12 -3.27 21.48
C ALA A 150 3.73 -3.75 20.07
N VAL A 151 3.19 -2.86 19.23
CA VAL A 151 2.77 -3.20 17.86
C VAL A 151 3.95 -3.69 17.00
N VAL A 152 5.09 -3.01 17.07
CA VAL A 152 6.30 -3.40 16.31
C VAL A 152 6.85 -4.73 16.81
N SER A 153 6.83 -4.99 18.12
CA SER A 153 7.28 -6.27 18.68
C SER A 153 6.39 -7.43 18.24
N MET A 154 5.06 -7.24 18.21
CA MET A 154 4.10 -8.24 17.75
C MET A 154 4.26 -8.51 16.25
N ALA A 155 4.35 -7.46 15.43
CA ALA A 155 4.59 -7.58 13.99
C ALA A 155 5.94 -8.26 13.70
N GLY A 156 6.99 -7.90 14.44
CA GLY A 156 8.32 -8.51 14.32
C GLY A 156 8.33 -9.99 14.71
N ALA A 157 7.59 -10.38 15.75
CA ALA A 157 7.45 -11.77 16.16
C ALA A 157 6.78 -12.61 15.06
N ILE A 158 5.66 -12.14 14.49
CA ILE A 158 4.96 -12.83 13.40
C ILE A 158 5.85 -12.92 12.15
N MET A 159 6.53 -11.84 11.79
CA MET A 159 7.47 -11.82 10.66
C MET A 159 8.59 -12.85 10.83
N MET A 160 9.14 -12.99 12.04
CA MET A 160 10.20 -13.96 12.32
C MET A 160 9.70 -15.40 12.16
N VAL A 161 8.49 -15.71 12.64
CA VAL A 161 7.86 -17.02 12.45
C VAL A 161 7.66 -17.33 10.97
N TYR A 162 7.17 -16.37 10.18
CA TYR A 162 7.02 -16.55 8.73
C TYR A 162 8.36 -16.71 8.00
N LEU A 163 9.41 -16.01 8.43
CA LEU A 163 10.75 -16.14 7.85
C LEU A 163 11.34 -17.53 8.11
N ILE A 164 11.19 -18.04 9.33
CA ILE A 164 11.59 -19.42 9.65
C ILE A 164 10.81 -20.42 8.80
N ASN A 165 9.49 -20.21 8.65
CA ASN A 165 8.65 -21.05 7.80
C ASN A 165 9.11 -21.04 6.34
N PHE A 166 9.50 -19.86 5.81
CA PHE A 166 10.02 -19.71 4.46
C PHE A 166 11.35 -20.47 4.26
N VAL A 167 12.27 -20.40 5.23
CA VAL A 167 13.54 -21.15 5.14
C VAL A 167 13.30 -22.67 5.24
N MET A 168 12.41 -23.09 6.14
CA MET A 168 12.04 -24.50 6.30
C MET A 168 11.31 -25.07 5.08
N SER A 169 10.47 -24.27 4.41
CA SER A 169 9.80 -24.68 3.18
C SER A 169 10.78 -24.89 2.02
N MET A 170 11.89 -24.15 1.96
CA MET A 170 12.98 -24.40 1.01
C MET A 170 13.76 -25.70 1.33
N LEU A 171 13.74 -26.15 2.58
CA LEU A 171 14.39 -27.39 3.05
C LEU A 171 13.45 -28.61 2.99
N GLY A 172 12.28 -28.50 2.34
CA GLY A 172 11.36 -29.61 2.09
C GLY A 172 10.53 -30.05 3.31
N THR A 173 10.65 -29.37 4.45
CA THR A 173 9.83 -29.63 5.64
C THR A 173 9.07 -28.36 6.01
N GLY A 174 7.85 -28.21 5.51
CA GLY A 174 6.96 -27.15 5.97
C GLY A 174 6.56 -27.41 7.43
N ILE A 175 6.55 -26.40 8.29
CA ILE A 175 6.02 -26.52 9.66
C ILE A 175 4.55 -26.94 9.54
N PRO A 176 4.16 -28.17 9.96
CA PRO A 176 2.76 -28.54 10.03
C PRO A 176 2.11 -27.67 11.13
N PHE A 177 0.81 -27.43 11.05
CA PHE A 177 -0.03 -26.73 12.05
C PHE A 177 -0.24 -25.21 11.92
N LEU A 178 0.58 -24.44 11.19
CA LEU A 178 0.27 -22.99 10.99
C LEU A 178 -0.79 -22.74 9.90
N HIS A 179 -0.91 -23.64 8.92
CA HIS A 179 -1.86 -23.52 7.80
C HIS A 179 -2.85 -24.69 7.72
N SER A 180 -2.91 -25.54 8.75
CA SER A 180 -3.85 -26.67 8.77
C SER A 180 -5.18 -26.25 9.39
N SER A 181 -6.29 -26.69 8.82
CA SER A 181 -7.66 -26.62 9.36
C SER A 181 -7.89 -27.53 10.59
N GLY A 182 -6.83 -27.81 11.36
CA GLY A 182 -6.92 -28.48 12.65
C GLY A 182 -7.39 -27.53 13.76
N PRO A 183 -7.84 -28.05 14.91
CA PRO A 183 -8.33 -27.24 16.04
C PRO A 183 -7.32 -26.19 16.53
N ILE A 184 -6.01 -26.53 16.46
CA ILE A 184 -4.91 -25.63 16.81
C ILE A 184 -4.73 -24.53 15.76
N GLY A 185 -4.89 -24.85 14.47
CA GLY A 185 -4.82 -23.85 13.39
C GLY A 185 -5.98 -22.87 13.44
N ILE A 186 -7.20 -23.34 13.70
CA ILE A 186 -8.37 -22.47 13.92
C ILE A 186 -8.19 -21.62 15.18
N GLY A 187 -7.67 -22.19 16.27
CA GLY A 187 -7.38 -21.45 17.50
C GLY A 187 -6.35 -20.34 17.31
N ILE A 188 -5.29 -20.62 16.54
CA ILE A 188 -4.28 -19.62 16.15
C ILE A 188 -4.92 -18.57 15.24
N SER A 189 -5.70 -18.95 14.23
CA SER A 189 -6.38 -17.99 13.35
C SER A 189 -7.30 -17.04 14.10
N VAL A 190 -8.06 -17.48 15.11
CA VAL A 190 -8.95 -16.59 15.89
C VAL A 190 -8.18 -15.65 16.82
N VAL A 191 -7.02 -16.08 17.33
CA VAL A 191 -6.19 -15.24 18.22
C VAL A 191 -5.40 -14.20 17.41
N PHE A 192 -5.00 -14.54 16.18
CA PHE A 192 -4.12 -13.71 15.36
C PHE A 192 -4.83 -12.96 14.20
N THR A 193 -6.04 -13.35 13.80
CA THR A 193 -6.89 -12.64 12.81
C THR A 193 -7.92 -11.78 13.54
#